data_AF-A0A5B3H0H5-F1
#
_entry.id   AF-A0A5B3H0H5-F1
#
_cell.length_a   1.000
_cell.length_b   1.000
_cell.length_c   1.000
_cell.angle_alpha   90.00
_cell.angle_beta   90.00
_cell.angle_gamma   90.00
#
_symmetry.space_group_name_H-M   'P 1'
#
loop_
_entity.id
_entity.type
_entity.pdbx_description
1 polymer ?
#
loop_
_entity_poly.entity_id
_entity_poly.type
_entity_poly.pdbx_seq_one_letter_code
_entity_poly.pdbx_strand_id
1 'polypeptide(L)'
;MTTENPYPWADGMNCAVTVCDTGGTILYMNDKARTTFARHGDMIGKNLFDCHSERSRGIIRRLLADGGTNAYTIEKNGVRKMIYQTAWRVDGIVGGLAEISMEIPADMPHYIRG
;
A
#
# COMPACT_ATOMS: atom_id res chain seq x y z
N MET A 1 -10.76 -14.86 19.57
CA MET A 1 -10.71 -14.76 18.09
C MET A 1 -9.25 -14.77 17.72
N THR A 2 -8.82 -15.68 16.85
CA THR A 2 -7.41 -15.78 16.43
C THR A 2 -7.00 -14.47 15.78
N THR A 3 -5.87 -13.91 16.19
CA THR A 3 -5.24 -12.71 15.60
C THR A 3 -4.52 -13.02 14.28
N GLU A 4 -4.57 -14.27 13.82
CA GLU A 4 -3.95 -14.72 12.59
C GLU A 4 -4.75 -14.28 11.38
N ASN A 5 -4.05 -13.71 10.40
CA ASN A 5 -4.59 -13.36 9.10
C ASN A 5 -5.14 -14.63 8.43
N PRO A 6 -6.42 -14.67 8.01
CA PRO A 6 -7.00 -15.84 7.35
C PRO A 6 -6.36 -16.12 5.96
N TYR A 7 -5.49 -15.24 5.47
CA TYR A 7 -4.81 -15.34 4.18
C TYR A 7 -3.28 -15.34 4.34
N PRO A 8 -2.67 -16.44 4.82
CA PRO A 8 -1.23 -16.50 5.10
C PRO A 8 -0.35 -16.25 3.85
N TRP A 9 -0.86 -16.57 2.65
CA TRP A 9 -0.18 -16.27 1.39
C TRP A 9 0.00 -14.76 1.17
N ALA A 10 -0.89 -13.93 1.73
CA ALA A 10 -0.80 -12.48 1.60
C ALA A 10 0.29 -11.90 2.50
N ASP A 11 0.58 -12.56 3.63
CA ASP A 11 1.67 -12.16 4.52
C ASP A 11 3.05 -12.42 3.88
N GLY A 12 3.19 -13.58 3.24
CA GLY A 12 4.45 -14.05 2.65
C GLY A 12 4.72 -13.62 1.19
N MET A 13 3.88 -12.77 0.58
CA MET A 13 4.09 -12.37 -0.82
C MET A 13 5.29 -11.43 -1.02
N ASN A 14 5.89 -11.46 -2.21
CA ASN A 14 7.12 -10.73 -2.53
C ASN A 14 6.96 -9.20 -2.71
N CYS A 15 5.77 -8.65 -2.46
CA CYS A 15 5.51 -7.21 -2.44
C CYS A 15 5.08 -6.75 -1.04
N ALA A 16 5.41 -5.53 -0.67
CA ALA A 16 4.95 -4.93 0.57
C ALA A 16 3.50 -4.44 0.39
N VAL A 17 2.63 -4.77 1.34
CA VAL A 17 1.24 -4.31 1.36
C VAL A 17 0.95 -3.59 2.67
N THR A 18 0.39 -2.39 2.56
CA THR A 18 -0.10 -1.59 3.69
C THR A 18 -1.55 -1.19 3.42
N VAL A 19 -2.43 -1.39 4.40
CA VAL A 19 -3.85 -1.07 4.29
C VAL A 19 -4.22 -0.11 5.41
N CYS A 20 -4.95 0.95 5.09
CA CYS A 20 -5.50 1.89 6.06
C CYS A 20 -7.01 2.08 5.88
N ASP A 21 -7.69 2.59 6.91
CA ASP A 21 -9.07 3.05 6.83
C ASP A 21 -9.18 4.41 6.09
N THR A 22 -10.40 4.96 5.98
CA THR A 22 -10.67 6.27 5.38
C THR A 22 -10.10 7.45 6.18
N GLY A 23 -9.83 7.27 7.47
CA GLY A 23 -9.13 8.25 8.32
C GLY A 23 -7.60 8.19 8.16
N GLY A 24 -7.08 7.18 7.47
CA GLY A 24 -5.65 6.93 7.31
C GLY A 24 -5.04 6.06 8.41
N THR A 25 -5.82 5.51 9.35
CA THR A 25 -5.29 4.59 10.38
C THR A 25 -4.85 3.30 9.71
N ILE A 26 -3.58 2.91 9.89
CA ILE A 26 -3.05 1.67 9.32
C ILE A 26 -3.68 0.48 10.05
N LEU A 27 -4.41 -0.34 9.30
CA LEU A 27 -5.13 -1.52 9.79
C LEU A 27 -4.31 -2.81 9.64
N TYR A 28 -3.51 -2.89 8.56
CA TYR A 28 -2.78 -4.09 8.21
C TYR A 28 -1.48 -3.79 7.46
N MET A 29 -0.48 -4.60 7.74
CA MET A 29 0.78 -4.66 7.01
C MET A 29 1.24 -6.12 6.93
N ASN A 30 1.62 -6.55 5.73
CA ASN A 30 2.22 -7.86 5.54
C ASN A 30 3.68 -7.90 6.02
N ASP A 31 4.29 -9.09 6.05
CA ASP A 31 5.63 -9.27 6.61
C ASP A 31 6.66 -8.39 5.92
N LYS A 32 6.63 -8.33 4.58
CA LYS A 32 7.56 -7.49 3.81
C LYS A 32 7.40 -6.00 4.13
N ALA A 33 6.18 -5.51 4.28
CA ALA A 33 5.92 -4.12 4.69
C ALA A 33 6.45 -3.86 6.11
N ARG A 34 6.16 -4.74 7.07
CA ARG A 34 6.65 -4.63 8.44
C ARG A 34 8.17 -4.60 8.50
N THR A 35 8.85 -5.50 7.78
CA THR A 35 10.32 -5.50 7.69
C THR A 35 10.84 -4.19 7.07
N THR A 36 10.21 -3.71 6.00
CA THR A 36 10.60 -2.45 5.33
C THR A 36 10.53 -1.25 6.28
N PHE A 37 9.53 -1.22 7.17
CA PHE A 37 9.30 -0.11 8.10
C PHE A 37 9.77 -0.40 9.54
N ALA A 38 10.44 -1.52 9.80
CA ALA A 38 10.80 -1.97 11.17
C ALA A 38 11.58 -0.90 11.97
N ARG A 39 12.43 -0.11 11.29
CA ARG A 39 13.16 1.01 11.90
C ARG A 39 12.28 2.13 12.46
N HIS A 40 11.01 2.18 12.07
CA HIS A 40 10.00 3.14 12.54
C HIS A 40 9.08 2.54 13.62
N GLY A 41 9.39 1.32 14.08
CA GLY A 41 8.57 0.55 15.02
C GLY A 41 7.34 -0.07 14.36
N ASP A 42 6.39 -0.52 15.19
CA ASP A 42 5.09 -0.95 14.67
C ASP A 42 4.33 0.26 14.12
N MET A 43 3.80 0.11 12.92
CA MET A 43 3.08 1.16 12.21
C MET A 43 1.57 0.93 12.21
N ILE A 44 1.10 -0.26 12.58
CA ILE A 44 -0.33 -0.52 12.76
C ILE A 44 -0.88 0.40 13.87
N GLY A 45 -2.06 0.98 13.62
CA GLY A 45 -2.69 1.97 14.48
C GLY A 45 -2.16 3.39 14.34
N LYS A 46 -1.03 3.61 13.66
CA LYS A 46 -0.56 4.96 13.32
C LYS A 46 -1.30 5.51 12.10
N ASN A 47 -1.26 6.83 11.95
CA ASN A 47 -1.89 7.49 10.83
C ASN A 47 -0.93 7.62 9.64
N LEU A 48 -1.36 7.16 8.48
CA LEU A 48 -0.65 7.23 7.21
C LEU A 48 -0.30 8.69 6.87
N PHE A 49 -1.21 9.64 7.07
CA PHE A 49 -1.01 11.04 6.67
C PHE A 49 0.18 11.70 7.38
N ASP A 50 0.54 11.28 8.58
CA ASP A 50 1.69 11.84 9.34
C ASP A 50 3.02 11.60 8.63
N CYS A 51 3.10 10.56 7.81
CA CYS A 51 4.30 10.17 7.08
C CYS A 51 4.41 10.80 5.66
N HIS A 52 3.42 11.60 5.26
CA HIS A 52 3.26 12.05 3.87
C HIS A 52 3.38 13.56 3.71
N SER A 53 3.97 13.98 2.59
CA SER A 53 3.97 15.38 2.14
C SER A 53 2.55 15.85 1.79
N GLU A 54 2.28 17.16 1.84
CA GLU A 54 0.97 17.73 1.46
C GLU A 54 0.49 17.27 0.08
N ARG A 55 1.39 17.20 -0.90
CA ARG A 55 1.07 16.67 -2.23
C ARG A 55 0.56 15.23 -2.15
N SER A 56 1.28 14.37 -1.43
CA SER A 56 0.91 12.96 -1.28
C SER A 56 -0.40 12.81 -0.50
N ARG A 57 -0.61 13.61 0.56
CA ARG A 57 -1.87 13.65 1.31
C ARG A 57 -3.05 14.02 0.40
N GLY A 58 -2.87 14.98 -0.50
CA GLY A 58 -3.88 15.37 -1.50
C GLY A 58 -4.25 14.21 -2.43
N ILE A 59 -3.26 13.45 -2.92
CA ILE A 59 -3.51 12.25 -3.74
C ILE A 59 -4.31 11.22 -2.94
N ILE A 60 -3.87 10.88 -1.72
CA ILE A 60 -4.55 9.89 -0.87
C ILE A 60 -6.00 10.29 -0.62
N ARG A 61 -6.28 11.56 -0.27
CA ARG A 61 -7.65 12.05 -0.05
C ARG A 61 -8.50 11.91 -1.30
N ARG A 62 -7.96 12.24 -2.48
CA ARG A 62 -8.66 12.03 -3.76
C ARG A 62 -8.99 10.56 -3.98
N LEU A 63 -8.04 9.64 -3.77
CA LEU A 63 -8.27 8.22 -3.96
C LEU A 63 -9.35 7.68 -3.03
N LEU A 64 -9.39 8.15 -1.78
CA LEU A 64 -10.43 7.79 -0.82
C LEU A 64 -11.80 8.36 -1.22
N ALA A 65 -11.86 9.57 -1.77
CA ALA A 65 -13.11 10.22 -2.18
C ALA A 65 -13.68 9.61 -3.48
N ASP A 66 -12.84 9.45 -4.51
CA ASP A 66 -13.24 8.94 -5.83
C ASP A 66 -13.29 7.41 -5.86
N GLY A 67 -12.66 6.76 -4.87
CA GLY A 67 -12.43 5.32 -4.85
C GLY A 67 -11.49 4.83 -5.97
N GLY A 68 -10.60 5.70 -6.44
CA GLY A 68 -9.74 5.47 -7.60
C GLY A 68 -8.45 4.72 -7.30
N THR A 69 -7.53 4.76 -8.27
CA THR A 69 -6.18 4.19 -8.16
C THR A 69 -5.10 5.21 -8.54
N ASN A 70 -3.87 4.95 -8.10
CA ASN A 70 -2.69 5.70 -8.47
C ASN A 70 -1.52 4.73 -8.65
N ALA A 71 -0.78 4.84 -9.75
CA ALA A 71 0.31 3.94 -10.10
C ALA A 71 1.53 4.74 -10.54
N TYR A 72 2.69 4.47 -9.95
CA TYR A 72 3.94 5.15 -10.31
C TYR A 72 5.15 4.33 -9.91
N THR A 73 6.30 4.63 -10.52
CA THR A 73 7.58 4.07 -10.09
C THR A 73 8.38 5.08 -9.27
N ILE A 74 9.14 4.58 -8.29
CA ILE A 74 10.10 5.36 -7.51
C ILE A 74 11.42 4.61 -7.42
N GLU A 75 12.53 5.34 -7.36
CA GLU A 75 13.84 4.77 -7.04
C GLU A 75 14.27 5.25 -5.65
N LYS A 76 14.65 4.30 -4.79
CA LYS A 76 15.15 4.58 -3.45
C LYS A 76 16.35 3.71 -3.17
N ASN A 77 17.48 4.34 -2.88
CA ASN A 77 18.77 3.66 -2.63
C ASN A 77 19.15 2.68 -3.77
N GLY A 78 18.94 3.09 -5.02
CA GLY A 78 19.24 2.26 -6.20
C GLY A 78 18.24 1.14 -6.47
N VAL A 79 17.17 1.00 -5.68
CA VAL A 79 16.11 0.01 -5.89
C VAL A 79 14.90 0.67 -6.53
N ARG A 80 14.53 0.23 -7.74
CA ARG A 80 13.32 0.65 -8.42
C ARG A 80 12.11 -0.11 -7.88
N LYS A 81 11.05 0.62 -7.56
CA LYS A 81 9.80 0.09 -7.05
C LYS A 81 8.63 0.60 -7.87
N MET A 82 7.68 -0.28 -8.20
CA MET A 82 6.33 0.11 -8.59
C MET A 82 5.50 0.27 -7.32
N ILE A 83 4.79 1.39 -7.23
CA ILE A 83 3.80 1.68 -6.20
C ILE A 83 2.43 1.67 -6.87
N TYR A 84 1.51 0.87 -6.34
CA TYR A 84 0.12 0.84 -6.76
C TYR A 84 -0.78 1.06 -5.54
N GLN A 85 -1.51 2.16 -5.57
CA GLN A 85 -2.48 2.54 -4.55
C GLN A 85 -3.89 2.33 -5.10
N THR A 86 -4.76 1.71 -4.33
CA THR A 86 -6.15 1.46 -4.73
C THR A 86 -7.08 1.53 -3.53
N ALA A 87 -8.27 2.12 -3.72
CA ALA A 87 -9.30 2.07 -2.69
C ALA A 87 -9.85 0.65 -2.53
N TRP A 88 -9.99 0.17 -1.29
CA TRP A 88 -10.67 -1.09 -0.98
C TRP A 88 -12.11 -0.81 -0.53
N ARG A 89 -13.00 -1.79 -0.72
CA ARG A 89 -14.44 -1.62 -0.55
C ARG A 89 -15.09 -2.78 0.18
N VAL A 90 -16.15 -2.48 0.92
CA VAL A 90 -17.14 -3.44 1.43
C VAL A 90 -18.48 -2.98 0.92
N ASP A 91 -19.21 -3.86 0.23
CA ASP A 91 -20.52 -3.57 -0.38
C ASP A 91 -20.55 -2.30 -1.25
N GLY A 92 -19.47 -2.09 -2.01
CA GLY A 92 -19.31 -0.93 -2.92
C GLY A 92 -18.87 0.37 -2.24
N ILE A 93 -18.88 0.42 -0.90
CA ILE A 93 -18.49 1.59 -0.11
C ILE A 93 -16.98 1.56 0.12
N VAL A 94 -16.30 2.67 -0.16
CA VAL A 94 -14.86 2.82 0.12
C VAL A 94 -14.64 2.73 1.62
N GLY A 95 -13.87 1.74 2.05
CA GLY A 95 -13.48 1.58 3.46
C GLY A 95 -12.08 2.11 3.76
N GLY A 96 -11.26 2.35 2.73
CA GLY A 96 -9.93 2.92 2.89
C GLY A 96 -9.04 2.69 1.68
N LEU A 97 -7.72 2.70 1.88
CA LEU A 97 -6.70 2.54 0.83
C LEU A 97 -5.82 1.33 1.10
N ALA A 98 -5.50 0.59 0.04
CA ALA A 98 -4.43 -0.40 0.02
C ALA A 98 -3.30 0.11 -0.88
N GLU A 99 -2.07 0.10 -0.36
CA GLU A 99 -0.85 0.38 -1.12
C GLU A 99 -0.04 -0.91 -1.28
N ILE A 100 0.37 -1.16 -2.51
CA ILE A 100 1.27 -2.26 -2.89
C ILE A 100 2.57 -1.64 -3.39
N SER A 101 3.69 -2.03 -2.78
CA SER A 101 5.04 -1.64 -3.19
C SER A 101 5.83 -2.87 -3.60
N MET A 102 6.14 -2.99 -4.88
CA MET A 102 6.89 -4.12 -5.44
C MET A 102 8.21 -3.63 -6.05
N GLU A 103 9.29 -4.36 -5.76
CA GLU A 103 10.58 -4.14 -6.40
C GLU A 103 10.51 -4.68 -7.83
N ILE A 104 10.95 -3.87 -8.79
CA ILE A 104 10.87 -4.23 -10.21
C ILE A 104 12.24 -4.01 -10.89
N PRO A 105 12.54 -4.79 -11.93
CA PRO A 105 13.68 -4.49 -12.80
C PRO A 105 13.59 -3.09 -13.42
N ALA A 106 14.73 -2.52 -13.79
CA ALA A 106 14.77 -1.24 -14.51
C ALA A 106 14.08 -1.36 -15.88
N ASP A 107 14.39 -2.44 -16.59
CA ASP A 107 13.75 -2.82 -17.86
C ASP A 107 12.86 -4.04 -17.63
N MET A 108 11.58 -3.92 -17.99
CA MET A 108 10.60 -5.00 -17.86
C MET A 108 9.83 -5.17 -19.17
N PRO A 109 9.46 -6.40 -19.54
CA PRO A 109 8.70 -6.62 -20.76
C PRO A 109 7.30 -6.03 -20.65
N HIS A 110 6.82 -5.41 -21.73
CA HIS A 110 5.44 -4.97 -21.89
C HIS A 110 4.79 -5.78 -23.01
N TYR A 111 3.77 -6.56 -22.66
CA TYR A 111 3.02 -7.38 -23.61
C TYR A 111 1.63 -6.78 -23.83
N ILE A 112 1.27 -6.51 -25.08
CA ILE A 112 -0.08 -6.08 -25.46
C ILE A 112 -0.89 -7.33 -25.82
N ARG A 113 -2.02 -7.56 -25.13
CA ARG A 113 -2.96 -8.67 -25.36
C ARG A 113 -4.39 -8.11 -25.35
N GLY A 114 -5.23 -8.54 -26.29
CA GLY A 114 -6.64 -8.15 -26.42
C GLY A 114 -7.59 -9.25 -25.95
#